data_AF-A0A376L2Y7-F1
#
_entry.id   AF-A0A376L2Y7-F1
#
_cell.length_a   1.000
_cell.length_b   1.000
_cell.length_c   1.000
_cell.angle_alpha   90.00
_cell.angle_beta   90.00
_cell.angle_gamma   90.00
#
_symmetry.space_group_name_H-M   'P 1'
#
loop_
_entity.id
_entity.type
_entity.pdbx_description
1 polymer ?
#
loop_
_entity_poly.entity_id
_entity_poly.type
_entity_poly.pdbx_seq_one_letter_code
_entity_poly.pdbx_strand_id
1 'polypeptide(L)'
;MLVAALFYKDYASLFRNNKELVKSLSPSNSIVASWSWYSHQRLANLPLVRIGEDAHRNPLMQNEKRKNLTILIVGETSRAENFSLNGYPRETNPRLAKDNVVYFPNTASCGTATAVSVPCMFSDMPREHYKEELAQHQEGVLDIIQRAGINVLWNDNDGGCKGACDRVPHQNVTALNLPGQCINGECYDEVLFHGLEEYINNLQGDGVIVLHTIGSHVRPITTAIRRSSGNLPQPATPMRSRPVAKSNW
;
A
#
# COMPACT_ATOMS: atom_id res chain seq x y z
N MET A 1 -43.62 18.56 8.76
CA MET A 1 -43.43 17.60 9.87
C MET A 1 -44.51 16.51 9.95
N LEU A 2 -45.79 16.78 9.65
CA LEU A 2 -46.85 15.74 9.67
C LEU A 2 -46.62 14.57 8.70
N VAL A 3 -46.06 14.81 7.51
CA VAL A 3 -45.79 13.76 6.51
C VAL A 3 -44.67 12.80 6.97
N ALA A 4 -43.62 13.31 7.63
CA ALA A 4 -42.54 12.49 8.16
C ALA A 4 -42.98 11.57 9.32
N ALA A 5 -43.98 11.98 10.10
CA ALA A 5 -44.55 11.16 11.17
C ALA A 5 -45.39 10.00 10.63
N LEU A 6 -46.13 10.20 9.53
CA LEU A 6 -47.00 9.18 8.92
C LEU A 6 -46.21 8.04 8.26
N PHE A 7 -45.01 8.32 7.75
CA PHE A 7 -44.13 7.34 7.10
C PHE A 7 -42.89 7.01 7.93
N TYR A 8 -42.92 7.27 9.25
CA TYR A 8 -41.76 7.06 10.14
C TYR A 8 -41.21 5.64 10.07
N LYS A 9 -42.08 4.62 10.02
CA LYS A 9 -41.68 3.21 9.93
C LYS A 9 -40.94 2.90 8.62
N ASP A 10 -41.41 3.45 7.51
CA ASP A 10 -40.83 3.23 6.19
C ASP A 10 -39.50 3.97 6.06
N TYR A 11 -39.41 5.21 6.52
CA TYR A 11 -38.16 5.96 6.58
C TYR A 11 -37.14 5.29 7.52
N ALA A 12 -37.55 4.87 8.71
CA ALA A 12 -36.67 4.19 9.66
C ALA A 12 -36.13 2.88 9.08
N SER A 13 -36.97 2.09 8.40
CA SER A 13 -36.54 0.86 7.71
C SER A 13 -35.57 1.15 6.57
N LEU A 14 -35.90 2.12 5.71
CA LEU A 14 -35.09 2.51 4.56
C LEU A 14 -33.70 2.97 4.99
N PHE A 15 -33.60 3.89 5.95
CA PHE A 15 -32.31 4.44 6.40
C PHE A 15 -31.52 3.47 7.28
N ARG A 16 -32.18 2.56 8.03
CA ARG A 16 -31.50 1.52 8.80
C ARG A 16 -30.84 0.48 7.89
N ASN A 17 -31.52 0.12 6.80
CA ASN A 17 -31.03 -0.87 5.83
C ASN A 17 -30.09 -0.25 4.78
N ASN A 18 -30.18 1.06 4.52
CA ASN A 18 -29.40 1.75 3.50
C ASN A 18 -28.71 2.98 4.08
N LYS A 19 -27.81 2.76 5.05
CA LYS A 19 -27.05 3.84 5.71
C LYS A 19 -26.25 4.70 4.73
N GLU A 20 -25.86 4.14 3.58
CA GLU A 20 -25.15 4.84 2.51
C GLU A 20 -25.99 5.95 1.86
N LEU A 21 -27.32 5.82 1.82
CA LEU A 21 -28.19 6.86 1.26
C LEU A 21 -28.05 8.18 2.02
N VAL A 22 -27.85 8.12 3.34
CA VAL A 22 -27.66 9.33 4.18
C VAL A 22 -26.37 10.07 3.77
N LYS A 23 -25.33 9.34 3.37
CA LYS A 23 -24.05 9.92 2.92
C LYS A 23 -24.11 10.50 1.51
N SER A 24 -25.12 10.14 0.72
CA SER A 24 -25.33 10.69 -0.64
C SER A 24 -26.18 11.96 -0.66
N LEU A 25 -26.82 12.32 0.45
CA LEU A 25 -27.70 13.48 0.52
C LEU A 25 -26.90 14.77 0.71
N SER A 26 -26.99 15.67 -0.26
CA SER A 26 -26.46 17.04 -0.17
C SER A 26 -27.49 18.00 0.44
N PRO A 27 -27.10 18.93 1.33
CA PRO A 27 -25.72 19.26 1.75
C PRO A 27 -25.24 18.52 3.02
N SER A 28 -26.05 17.61 3.59
CA SER A 28 -25.72 16.92 4.85
C SER A 28 -24.40 16.16 4.78
N ASN A 29 -24.07 15.57 3.63
CA ASN A 29 -22.80 14.91 3.37
C ASN A 29 -21.59 15.83 3.61
N SER A 30 -21.60 17.04 3.05
CA SER A 30 -20.53 18.02 3.19
C SER A 30 -20.41 18.49 4.63
N ILE A 31 -21.54 18.74 5.31
CA ILE A 31 -21.53 19.18 6.72
C ILE A 31 -20.91 18.10 7.63
N VAL A 32 -21.34 16.85 7.46
CA VAL A 32 -20.80 15.72 8.25
C VAL A 32 -19.33 15.48 7.93
N ALA A 33 -18.93 15.57 6.65
CA ALA A 33 -17.53 15.45 6.26
C ALA A 33 -16.66 16.57 6.86
N SER A 34 -17.11 17.82 6.83
CA SER A 34 -16.41 18.94 7.45
C SER A 34 -16.28 18.78 8.97
N TRP A 35 -17.33 18.30 9.64
CA TRP A 35 -17.29 18.01 11.07
C TRP A 35 -16.30 16.88 11.39
N SER A 36 -16.34 15.79 10.63
CA SER A 36 -15.40 14.67 10.77
C SER A 36 -13.95 15.14 10.60
N TRP A 37 -13.67 15.89 9.53
CA TRP A 37 -12.36 16.46 9.26
C TRP A 37 -11.87 17.36 10.40
N TYR A 38 -12.74 18.23 10.94
CA TYR A 38 -12.41 19.07 12.09
C TYR A 38 -12.08 18.25 13.34
N SER A 39 -12.84 17.19 13.61
CA SER A 39 -12.58 16.25 14.70
C SER A 39 -11.21 15.58 14.55
N HIS A 40 -10.88 15.10 13.35
CA HIS A 40 -9.55 14.53 13.06
C HIS A 40 -8.44 15.56 13.27
N GLN A 41 -8.62 16.79 12.81
CA GLN A 41 -7.60 17.85 12.97
C GLN A 41 -7.35 18.22 14.43
N ARG A 42 -8.39 18.15 15.28
CA ARG A 42 -8.27 18.36 16.73
C ARG A 42 -7.42 17.28 17.41
N LEU A 43 -7.46 16.06 16.89
CA LEU A 43 -6.75 14.89 17.44
C LEU A 43 -5.35 14.69 16.82
N ALA A 44 -5.02 15.44 15.77
CA ALA A 44 -3.71 15.37 15.09
C ALA A 44 -2.50 15.64 16.00
N ASN A 45 -2.67 16.33 17.13
CA ASN A 45 -1.60 16.65 18.08
C ASN A 45 -1.50 15.65 19.26
N LEU A 46 -2.15 14.49 19.17
CA LEU A 46 -2.00 13.46 20.19
C LEU A 46 -0.56 12.91 20.22
N PRO A 47 -0.05 12.51 21.39
CA PRO A 47 1.28 11.94 21.50
C PRO A 47 1.37 10.62 20.73
N LEU A 48 2.54 10.38 20.12
CA LEU A 48 2.83 9.12 19.43
C LEU A 48 2.80 7.94 20.41
N VAL A 49 1.91 6.98 20.16
CA VAL A 49 1.83 5.71 20.88
C VAL A 49 2.90 4.78 20.32
N ARG A 50 3.84 4.37 21.19
CA ARG A 50 4.89 3.42 20.83
C ARG A 50 4.44 1.98 21.04
N ILE A 51 4.83 1.10 20.12
CA ILE A 51 4.53 -0.34 20.19
C ILE A 51 5.75 -1.18 19.76
N GLY A 52 5.79 -2.44 20.18
CA GLY A 52 6.87 -3.37 19.82
C GLY A 52 8.26 -2.92 20.29
N GLU A 53 8.34 -2.27 21.46
CA GLU A 53 9.62 -1.81 22.03
C GLU A 53 10.51 -2.98 22.49
N ASP A 54 9.91 -4.16 22.70
CA ASP A 54 10.57 -5.43 23.02
C ASP A 54 11.03 -6.22 21.78
N ALA A 55 10.69 -5.75 20.59
CA ALA A 55 11.05 -6.41 19.34
C ALA A 55 12.56 -6.39 19.12
N HIS A 56 13.16 -7.58 19.00
CA HIS A 56 14.57 -7.77 18.74
C HIS A 56 14.77 -8.83 17.66
N ARG A 57 15.85 -8.69 16.89
CA ARG A 57 16.22 -9.68 15.86
C ARG A 57 16.57 -11.01 16.53
N ASN A 58 16.11 -12.11 15.95
CA ASN A 58 16.49 -13.45 16.40
C ASN A 58 18.04 -13.59 16.40
N PRO A 59 18.67 -14.00 17.52
CA PRO A 59 20.13 -14.13 17.61
C PRO A 59 20.75 -14.99 16.52
N LEU A 60 20.03 -16.02 16.04
CA LEU A 60 20.50 -16.87 14.94
C LEU A 60 20.67 -16.06 13.65
N MET A 61 19.74 -15.16 13.35
CA MET A 61 19.81 -14.29 12.17
C MET A 61 20.89 -13.22 12.28
N GLN A 62 21.22 -12.78 13.49
CA GLN A 62 22.28 -11.79 13.71
C GLN A 62 23.67 -12.33 13.39
N ASN A 63 23.87 -13.64 13.56
CA ASN A 63 25.15 -14.31 13.34
C ASN A 63 25.34 -14.85 11.91
N GLU A 64 24.32 -14.74 11.07
CA GLU A 64 24.40 -15.18 9.68
C GLU A 64 25.24 -14.22 8.83
N LYS A 65 26.14 -14.78 8.01
CA LYS A 65 26.96 -13.98 7.08
C LYS A 65 26.15 -13.45 5.89
N ARG A 66 25.02 -14.08 5.58
CA ARG A 66 24.18 -13.73 4.44
C ARG A 66 23.12 -12.72 4.87
N LYS A 67 23.13 -11.54 4.23
CA LYS A 67 22.12 -10.50 4.39
C LYS A 67 20.79 -10.94 3.77
N ASN A 68 19.68 -10.59 4.42
CA ASN A 68 18.33 -10.81 3.93
C ASN A 68 17.74 -9.49 3.44
N LEU A 69 17.18 -9.50 2.23
CA LEU A 69 16.47 -8.38 1.64
C LEU A 69 15.04 -8.80 1.33
N THR A 70 14.08 -8.06 1.86
CA THR A 70 12.67 -8.19 1.51
C THR A 70 12.24 -6.99 0.70
N ILE A 71 11.62 -7.22 -0.46
CA ILE A 71 11.00 -6.16 -1.26
C ILE A 71 9.49 -6.34 -1.17
N LEU A 72 8.80 -5.35 -0.61
CA LEU A 72 7.35 -5.31 -0.51
C LEU A 72 6.80 -4.38 -1.60
N ILE A 73 6.03 -4.94 -2.52
CA ILE A 73 5.35 -4.16 -3.56
C ILE A 73 3.92 -3.88 -3.08
N VAL A 74 3.61 -2.61 -2.84
CA VAL A 74 2.27 -2.15 -2.46
C VAL A 74 1.56 -1.73 -3.75
N GLY A 75 0.63 -2.58 -4.20
CA GLY A 75 -0.16 -2.39 -5.42
C GLY A 75 -1.33 -1.42 -5.24
N GLU A 76 -1.77 -0.79 -6.33
CA GLU A 76 -2.90 0.14 -6.34
C GLU A 76 -4.02 -0.34 -7.29
N THR A 77 -5.27 -0.23 -6.84
CA THR A 77 -6.56 -0.51 -7.54
C THR A 77 -6.75 -1.91 -8.17
N SER A 78 -5.71 -2.75 -8.19
CA SER A 78 -5.72 -4.05 -8.86
C SER A 78 -6.58 -5.05 -8.08
N ARG A 79 -7.43 -5.83 -8.76
CA ARG A 79 -8.41 -6.75 -8.13
C ARG A 79 -8.28 -8.19 -8.59
N ALA A 80 -8.50 -9.14 -7.68
CA ALA A 80 -8.30 -10.57 -7.89
C ALA A 80 -9.13 -11.18 -9.04
N GLU A 81 -10.33 -10.66 -9.30
CA GLU A 81 -11.20 -11.12 -10.41
C GLU A 81 -10.57 -10.94 -11.80
N ASN A 82 -9.58 -10.05 -11.93
CA ASN A 82 -8.90 -9.77 -13.18
C ASN A 82 -7.48 -10.35 -13.25
N PHE A 83 -7.11 -11.25 -12.34
CA PHE A 83 -5.82 -11.92 -12.36
C PHE A 83 -5.94 -13.29 -13.04
N SER A 84 -5.15 -13.53 -14.08
CA SER A 84 -5.10 -14.85 -14.75
C SER A 84 -4.63 -15.96 -13.84
N LEU A 85 -3.80 -15.63 -12.83
CA LEU A 85 -3.39 -16.55 -11.77
C LEU A 85 -4.57 -17.05 -10.92
N ASN A 86 -5.71 -16.33 -10.94
CA ASN A 86 -6.95 -16.70 -10.26
C ASN A 86 -8.02 -17.26 -11.22
N GLY A 87 -7.63 -17.63 -12.44
CA GLY A 87 -8.55 -18.19 -13.44
C GLY A 87 -9.25 -17.16 -14.33
N TYR A 88 -8.83 -15.88 -14.32
CA TYR A 88 -9.35 -14.90 -15.28
C TYR A 88 -9.01 -15.32 -16.73
N PRO A 89 -9.96 -15.30 -17.70
CA PRO A 89 -9.72 -15.87 -19.03
C PRO A 89 -8.65 -15.17 -19.88
N ARG A 90 -8.32 -13.90 -19.60
CA ARG A 90 -7.24 -13.19 -20.30
C ARG A 90 -5.95 -13.35 -19.53
N GLU A 91 -4.85 -13.62 -20.22
CA GLU A 91 -3.52 -13.75 -19.64
C GLU A 91 -2.95 -12.39 -19.18
N THR A 92 -3.39 -11.90 -18.01
CA THR A 92 -2.99 -10.60 -17.45
C THR A 92 -1.67 -10.64 -16.70
N ASN A 93 -1.22 -11.83 -16.28
CA ASN A 93 0.02 -12.01 -15.52
C ASN A 93 0.99 -13.00 -16.21
N PRO A 94 1.30 -12.85 -17.51
CA PRO A 94 2.04 -13.84 -18.30
C PRO A 94 3.48 -14.07 -17.85
N ARG A 95 4.11 -13.05 -17.24
CA ARG A 95 5.47 -13.16 -16.70
C ARG A 95 5.48 -13.96 -15.40
N LEU A 96 4.60 -13.60 -14.46
CA LEU A 96 4.46 -14.31 -13.19
C LEU A 96 4.05 -15.77 -13.36
N ALA A 97 3.24 -16.10 -14.37
CA ALA A 97 2.85 -17.48 -14.67
C ALA A 97 4.03 -18.39 -15.06
N LYS A 98 5.16 -17.81 -15.49
CA LYS A 98 6.38 -18.54 -15.85
C LYS A 98 7.37 -18.68 -14.68
N ASP A 99 7.13 -17.94 -13.61
CA ASP A 99 7.96 -17.92 -12.42
C ASP A 99 7.38 -18.88 -11.35
N ASN A 100 8.22 -19.34 -10.42
CA ASN A 100 7.78 -20.19 -9.32
C ASN A 100 7.14 -19.36 -8.19
N VAL A 101 6.02 -18.72 -8.48
CA VAL A 101 5.31 -17.81 -7.56
C VAL A 101 4.25 -18.56 -6.74
N VAL A 102 4.02 -18.10 -5.52
CA VAL A 102 2.88 -18.51 -4.70
C VAL A 102 1.77 -17.48 -4.85
N TYR A 103 0.58 -17.93 -5.25
CA TYR A 103 -0.60 -17.08 -5.39
C TYR A 103 -1.59 -17.32 -4.23
N PHE A 104 -2.13 -16.24 -3.66
CA PHE A 104 -3.07 -16.29 -2.54
C PHE A 104 -4.48 -15.87 -3.02
N PRO A 105 -5.36 -16.82 -3.41
CA PRO A 105 -6.65 -16.50 -4.03
C PRO A 105 -7.67 -15.89 -3.06
N ASN A 106 -7.54 -16.19 -1.77
CA ASN A 106 -8.48 -15.76 -0.73
C ASN A 106 -7.88 -14.60 0.08
N THR A 107 -7.78 -13.42 -0.54
CA THR A 107 -7.26 -12.21 0.09
C THR A 107 -8.27 -11.07 0.01
N ALA A 108 -8.37 -10.28 1.07
CA ALA A 108 -9.27 -9.14 1.16
C ALA A 108 -8.51 -7.94 1.74
N SER A 109 -8.80 -6.74 1.23
CA SER A 109 -8.18 -5.50 1.71
C SER A 109 -8.80 -5.05 3.06
N CYS A 110 -8.05 -4.21 3.77
CA CYS A 110 -8.55 -3.50 4.94
C CYS A 110 -9.71 -2.54 4.57
N GLY A 111 -9.55 -1.79 3.49
CA GLY A 111 -10.54 -0.83 3.00
C GLY A 111 -10.57 -0.77 1.48
N THR A 112 -11.34 0.18 0.95
CA THR A 112 -11.53 0.39 -0.51
C THR A 112 -10.86 1.66 -1.02
N ALA A 113 -10.08 2.34 -0.18
CA ALA A 113 -9.35 3.56 -0.53
C ALA A 113 -7.93 3.48 0.04
N THR A 114 -6.95 3.98 -0.71
CA THR A 114 -5.53 3.98 -0.34
C THR A 114 -5.30 4.63 1.03
N ALA A 115 -5.99 5.74 1.31
CA ALA A 115 -5.93 6.47 2.58
C ALA A 115 -6.34 5.62 3.81
N VAL A 116 -7.13 4.57 3.62
CA VAL A 116 -7.54 3.64 4.69
C VAL A 116 -6.70 2.37 4.65
N SER A 117 -6.51 1.80 3.45
CA SER A 117 -5.88 0.49 3.29
C SER A 117 -4.39 0.51 3.62
N VAL A 118 -3.66 1.54 3.21
CA VAL A 118 -2.20 1.63 3.43
C VAL A 118 -1.90 1.74 4.94
N PRO A 119 -2.44 2.71 5.69
CA PRO A 119 -2.12 2.78 7.12
C PRO A 119 -2.61 1.55 7.89
N CYS A 120 -3.76 0.97 7.53
CA CYS A 120 -4.26 -0.26 8.14
C CYS A 120 -3.28 -1.44 7.99
N MET A 121 -2.78 -1.72 6.79
CA MET A 121 -1.91 -2.88 6.57
C MET A 121 -0.53 -2.75 7.22
N PHE A 122 -0.09 -1.53 7.54
CA PHE A 122 1.14 -1.27 8.26
C PHE A 122 0.93 -1.08 9.77
N SER A 123 -0.31 -1.09 10.26
CA SER A 123 -0.65 -1.01 11.68
C SER A 123 -0.68 -2.39 12.36
N ASP A 124 -0.78 -2.41 13.69
CA ASP A 124 -1.05 -3.62 14.47
C ASP A 124 -2.55 -3.94 14.61
N MET A 125 -3.42 -3.16 13.96
CA MET A 125 -4.87 -3.27 14.10
C MET A 125 -5.47 -4.20 13.04
N PRO A 126 -6.33 -5.16 13.43
CA PRO A 126 -7.11 -5.93 12.47
C PRO A 126 -8.18 -5.05 11.82
N ARG A 127 -8.58 -5.39 10.59
CA ARG A 127 -9.58 -4.64 9.80
C ARG A 127 -10.84 -4.26 10.58
N GLU A 128 -11.39 -5.18 11.38
CA GLU A 128 -12.63 -4.96 12.14
C GLU A 128 -12.49 -3.95 13.28
N HIS A 129 -11.27 -3.67 13.72
CA HIS A 129 -10.96 -2.76 14.83
C HIS A 129 -10.01 -1.63 14.42
N TYR A 130 -9.82 -1.44 13.11
CA TYR A 130 -9.00 -0.36 12.58
C TYR A 130 -9.60 1.00 12.96
N LYS A 131 -8.76 1.87 13.51
CA LYS A 131 -9.10 3.25 13.87
C LYS A 131 -8.12 4.18 13.16
N GLU A 132 -8.63 4.93 12.18
CA GLU A 132 -7.84 5.84 11.36
C GLU A 132 -7.10 6.89 12.21
N GLU A 133 -7.77 7.46 13.22
CA GLU A 133 -7.15 8.39 14.16
C GLU A 133 -5.94 7.72 14.83
N LEU A 134 -6.13 6.57 15.48
CA LEU A 134 -5.04 5.85 16.15
C LEU A 134 -3.87 5.55 15.21
N ALA A 135 -4.13 5.12 13.99
CA ALA A 135 -3.10 4.78 13.01
C ALA A 135 -2.19 5.96 12.66
N GLN A 136 -2.69 7.21 12.71
CA GLN A 136 -1.89 8.41 12.42
C GLN A 136 -0.89 8.75 13.54
N HIS A 137 -1.18 8.32 14.76
CA HIS A 137 -0.37 8.64 15.95
C HIS A 137 -0.01 7.40 16.77
N GLN A 138 0.12 6.25 16.11
CA GLN A 138 0.71 5.04 16.64
C GLN A 138 1.85 4.62 15.71
N GLU A 139 2.88 4.00 16.27
CA GLU A 139 3.91 3.34 15.48
C GLU A 139 3.34 2.16 14.68
N GLY A 140 3.88 1.94 13.49
CA GLY A 140 3.55 0.82 12.62
C GLY A 140 4.68 -0.19 12.54
N VAL A 141 4.47 -1.23 11.72
CA VAL A 141 5.43 -2.32 11.54
C VAL A 141 6.80 -1.83 11.02
N LEU A 142 6.84 -0.77 10.20
CA LEU A 142 8.09 -0.21 9.68
C LEU A 142 8.92 0.47 10.78
N ASP A 143 8.26 1.13 11.75
CA ASP A 143 8.93 1.70 12.93
C ASP A 143 9.61 0.60 13.76
N ILE A 144 8.88 -0.51 13.98
CA ILE A 144 9.37 -1.66 14.75
C ILE A 144 10.55 -2.33 14.04
N ILE A 145 10.43 -2.57 12.73
CA ILE A 145 11.49 -3.17 11.90
C ILE A 145 12.76 -2.31 11.94
N GLN A 146 12.62 -1.00 11.77
CA GLN A 146 13.74 -0.06 11.83
C GLN A 146 14.39 -0.06 13.22
N ARG A 147 13.60 -0.01 14.29
CA ARG A 147 14.10 -0.06 15.67
C ARG A 147 14.87 -1.35 15.96
N ALA A 148 14.41 -2.47 15.40
CA ALA A 148 15.08 -3.75 15.52
C ALA A 148 16.43 -3.81 14.75
N GLY A 149 16.84 -2.73 14.07
CA GLY A 149 18.12 -2.61 13.38
C GLY A 149 18.11 -3.18 11.96
N ILE A 150 16.94 -3.31 11.34
CA ILE A 150 16.79 -3.67 9.93
C ILE A 150 16.63 -2.37 9.13
N ASN A 151 17.36 -2.23 8.03
CA ASN A 151 17.26 -1.04 7.20
C ASN A 151 15.89 -0.98 6.51
N VAL A 152 15.24 0.19 6.54
CA VAL A 152 13.96 0.40 5.86
C VAL A 152 14.12 1.50 4.81
N LEU A 153 13.56 1.29 3.63
CA LEU A 153 13.42 2.30 2.59
C LEU A 153 12.03 2.23 1.97
N TRP A 154 11.37 3.37 1.81
CA TRP A 154 10.11 3.48 1.06
C TRP A 154 10.29 4.33 -0.21
N ASN A 155 10.03 3.74 -1.36
CA ASN A 155 9.97 4.45 -2.64
C ASN A 155 8.49 4.60 -3.04
N ASP A 156 8.05 5.85 -3.19
CA ASP A 156 6.66 6.16 -3.50
C ASP A 156 6.47 6.63 -4.95
N ASN A 157 5.47 6.07 -5.62
CA ASN A 157 4.98 6.50 -6.93
C ASN A 157 3.44 6.70 -6.97
N ASP A 158 2.76 6.81 -5.81
CA ASP A 158 1.29 6.83 -5.71
C ASP A 158 0.76 8.04 -4.90
N GLY A 159 1.49 9.16 -4.97
CA GLY A 159 1.09 10.39 -4.30
C GLY A 159 1.12 10.30 -2.76
N GLY A 160 2.01 9.47 -2.22
CA GLY A 160 2.38 9.42 -0.81
C GLY A 160 2.00 8.13 -0.08
N CYS A 161 2.73 7.84 1.00
CA CYS A 161 2.57 6.64 1.83
C CYS A 161 1.47 6.74 2.89
N LYS A 162 0.66 7.82 2.85
CA LYS A 162 -0.50 8.04 3.73
C LYS A 162 -0.16 7.98 5.24
N GLY A 163 1.05 8.38 5.63
CA GLY A 163 1.52 8.38 7.02
C GLY A 163 2.31 7.13 7.43
N ALA A 164 2.23 6.03 6.66
CA ALA A 164 2.86 4.76 7.02
C ALA A 164 4.40 4.79 6.97
N CYS A 165 4.99 5.75 6.25
CA CYS A 165 6.43 5.87 6.05
C CYS A 165 7.07 7.10 6.71
N ASP A 166 6.29 7.94 7.41
CA ASP A 166 6.73 9.27 7.88
C ASP A 166 7.96 9.23 8.81
N ARG A 167 8.21 8.09 9.46
CA ARG A 167 9.26 7.88 10.46
C ARG A 167 10.38 6.92 10.00
N VAL A 168 10.39 6.55 8.71
CA VAL A 168 11.46 5.76 8.08
C VAL A 168 12.01 6.49 6.85
N PRO A 169 13.23 6.17 6.39
CA PRO A 169 13.75 6.72 5.14
C PRO A 169 12.78 6.48 3.98
N HIS A 170 12.34 7.55 3.33
CA HIS A 170 11.41 7.49 2.23
C HIS A 170 11.72 8.55 1.17
N GLN A 171 11.29 8.29 -0.06
CA GLN A 171 11.42 9.22 -1.16
C GLN A 171 10.19 9.18 -2.07
N ASN A 172 9.80 10.37 -2.53
CA ASN A 172 8.82 10.52 -3.60
C ASN A 172 9.56 10.41 -4.94
N VAL A 173 9.46 9.25 -5.58
CA VAL A 173 10.17 8.97 -6.83
C VAL A 173 9.48 9.66 -8.01
N THR A 174 8.17 9.87 -7.94
CA THR A 174 7.42 10.67 -8.93
C THR A 174 7.98 12.09 -9.05
N ALA A 175 8.43 12.68 -7.94
CA ALA A 175 9.00 14.03 -7.91
C ALA A 175 10.33 14.15 -8.67
N LEU A 176 11.02 13.04 -8.96
CA LEU A 176 12.23 13.04 -9.80
C LEU A 176 11.92 13.40 -11.27
N ASN A 177 10.66 13.23 -11.70
CA ASN A 177 10.18 13.56 -13.03
C ASN A 177 11.11 13.08 -14.16
N LEU A 178 11.45 11.78 -14.13
CA LEU A 178 12.44 11.20 -15.04
C LEU A 178 11.97 11.32 -16.51
N PRO A 179 12.82 11.83 -17.42
CA PRO A 179 12.46 12.02 -18.82
C PRO A 179 11.97 10.72 -19.49
N GLY A 180 10.82 10.79 -20.15
CA GLY A 180 10.22 9.66 -20.86
C GLY A 180 9.57 8.60 -19.97
N GLN A 181 9.61 8.76 -18.64
CA GLN A 181 8.92 7.88 -17.69
C GLN A 181 7.75 8.56 -16.98
N CYS A 182 7.68 9.89 -17.03
CA CYS A 182 6.66 10.69 -16.37
C CYS A 182 5.88 11.56 -17.37
N ILE A 183 4.57 11.67 -17.17
CA ILE A 183 3.63 12.44 -17.98
C ILE A 183 2.68 13.18 -17.03
N ASN A 184 2.66 14.51 -17.10
CA ASN A 184 1.75 15.37 -16.33
C ASN A 184 1.76 15.11 -14.80
N GLY A 185 2.93 14.80 -14.23
CA GLY A 185 3.07 14.55 -12.79
C GLY A 185 2.73 13.13 -12.33
N GLU A 186 2.39 12.22 -13.25
CA GLU A 186 2.29 10.78 -12.99
C GLU A 186 3.44 10.05 -13.69
N CYS A 187 3.97 8.99 -13.09
CA CYS A 187 5.06 8.21 -13.70
C CYS A 187 4.69 6.73 -13.82
N TYR A 188 5.30 6.05 -14.80
CA TYR A 188 5.25 4.60 -14.86
C TYR A 188 6.02 3.99 -13.67
N ASP A 189 5.56 2.85 -13.15
CA ASP A 189 6.13 2.24 -11.94
C ASP A 189 7.59 1.79 -12.07
N GLU A 190 8.13 1.70 -13.29
CA GLU A 190 9.56 1.45 -13.52
C GLU A 190 10.47 2.50 -12.87
N VAL A 191 9.97 3.72 -12.62
CA VAL A 191 10.75 4.76 -11.91
C VAL A 191 11.18 4.30 -10.52
N LEU A 192 10.40 3.43 -9.85
CA LEU A 192 10.67 2.94 -8.49
C LEU A 192 11.99 2.16 -8.39
N PHE A 193 12.51 1.67 -9.52
CA PHE A 193 13.79 0.97 -9.60
C PHE A 193 14.98 1.90 -9.85
N HIS A 194 14.75 3.20 -10.10
CA HIS A 194 15.82 4.17 -10.32
C HIS A 194 16.71 4.30 -9.07
N GLY A 195 18.00 4.01 -9.21
CA GLY A 195 18.97 4.03 -8.09
C GLY A 195 18.82 2.88 -7.07
N LEU A 196 17.84 1.99 -7.25
CA LEU A 196 17.56 0.93 -6.29
C LEU A 196 18.69 -0.12 -6.24
N GLU A 197 19.29 -0.45 -7.38
CA GLU A 197 20.41 -1.40 -7.45
C GLU A 197 21.64 -0.87 -6.69
N GLU A 198 21.97 0.40 -6.86
CA GLU A 198 23.07 1.05 -6.13
C GLU A 198 22.81 1.06 -4.62
N TYR A 199 21.58 1.39 -4.20
CA TYR A 199 21.19 1.32 -2.79
C TYR A 199 21.37 -0.10 -2.22
N ILE A 200 20.89 -1.12 -2.93
CA ILE A 200 21.01 -2.53 -2.50
C ILE A 200 22.48 -2.96 -2.39
N ASN A 201 23.32 -2.55 -3.34
CA ASN A 201 24.75 -2.89 -3.33
C ASN A 201 25.50 -2.25 -2.15
N ASN A 202 25.06 -1.07 -1.71
CA ASN A 202 25.65 -0.35 -0.58
C ASN A 202 25.00 -0.68 0.78
N LEU A 203 23.93 -1.50 0.78
CA LEU A 203 23.15 -1.81 1.97
C LEU A 203 23.98 -2.57 3.01
N GLN A 204 24.00 -2.06 4.25
CA GLN A 204 24.71 -2.68 5.36
C GLN A 204 23.74 -3.42 6.29
N GLY A 205 23.74 -4.76 6.21
CA GLY A 205 22.87 -5.62 7.01
C GLY A 205 21.60 -6.03 6.26
N ASP A 206 20.59 -6.47 7.01
CA ASP A 206 19.29 -6.85 6.46
C ASP A 206 18.49 -5.61 6.08
N GLY A 207 17.56 -5.75 5.12
CA GLY A 207 16.72 -4.64 4.70
C GLY A 207 15.31 -5.03 4.27
N VAL A 208 14.41 -4.06 4.41
CA VAL A 208 13.05 -4.07 3.89
C VAL A 208 12.88 -2.84 3.01
N ILE A 209 12.56 -3.06 1.73
CA ILE A 209 12.30 -1.98 0.78
C ILE A 209 10.86 -2.06 0.35
N VAL A 210 10.11 -0.98 0.54
CA VAL A 210 8.73 -0.85 0.10
C VAL A 210 8.69 -0.07 -1.22
N LEU A 211 8.05 -0.64 -2.23
CA LEU A 211 7.79 0.00 -3.52
C LEU A 211 6.28 0.24 -3.65
N HIS A 212 5.85 1.48 -3.52
CA HIS A 212 4.44 1.85 -3.60
C HIS A 212 4.10 2.30 -5.02
N THR A 213 3.35 1.46 -5.72
CA THR A 213 3.07 1.59 -7.16
C THR A 213 1.75 2.30 -7.42
N ILE A 214 1.66 3.08 -8.50
CA ILE A 214 0.39 3.62 -8.99
C ILE A 214 -0.48 2.55 -9.67
N GLY A 215 0.15 1.45 -10.11
CA GLY A 215 -0.52 0.23 -10.54
C GLY A 215 -1.66 0.46 -11.55
N SER A 216 -2.85 -0.02 -11.18
CA SER A 216 -4.07 0.02 -12.01
C SER A 216 -4.96 1.25 -11.72
N HIS A 217 -4.43 2.29 -11.05
CA HIS A 217 -5.18 3.52 -10.79
C HIS A 217 -5.77 4.08 -12.09
N VAL A 218 -6.98 4.62 -12.02
CA VAL A 218 -7.66 5.19 -13.20
C VAL A 218 -6.86 6.39 -13.69
N ARG A 219 -6.36 6.33 -14.93
CA ARG A 219 -5.60 7.40 -15.57
C ARG A 219 -6.34 7.94 -16.79
N PRO A 220 -6.11 9.21 -17.18
CA PRO A 220 -6.44 9.69 -18.51
C PRO A 220 -5.85 8.74 -19.57
N ILE A 221 -6.56 8.50 -20.68
CA ILE A 221 -6.21 7.50 -21.71
C ILE A 221 -4.76 7.63 -22.23
N THR A 222 -4.14 8.81 -22.10
CA THR A 222 -2.77 9.13 -22.51
C THR A 222 -1.66 8.47 -21.67
N THR A 223 -1.94 8.04 -20.44
CA THR A 223 -0.96 7.42 -19.52
C THR A 223 -1.21 5.93 -19.27
N ALA A 224 -2.23 5.34 -19.91
CA ALA A 224 -2.59 3.94 -19.75
C ALA A 224 -1.59 3.05 -20.49
N ILE A 225 -0.70 2.40 -19.72
CA ILE A 225 0.24 1.33 -20.11
C ILE A 225 0.99 1.62 -21.42
N ARG A 226 2.31 1.82 -21.35
CA ARG A 226 3.13 1.82 -22.57
C ARG A 226 2.91 0.48 -23.29
N ARG A 227 2.11 0.48 -24.37
CA ARG A 227 1.97 -0.69 -25.23
C ARG A 227 3.39 -1.02 -25.70
N SER A 228 3.82 -2.23 -25.41
CA SER A 228 5.11 -2.77 -25.85
C SER A 228 5.14 -2.79 -27.38
N SER A 229 5.49 -1.66 -27.99
CA SER A 229 5.86 -1.54 -29.39
C SER A 229 7.24 -0.91 -29.43
N GLY A 230 8.27 -1.76 -29.54
CA GLY A 230 9.64 -1.37 -29.88
C GLY A 230 10.62 -1.34 -28.71
N ASN A 231 11.57 -2.28 -28.73
CA ASN A 231 12.87 -2.32 -28.06
C ASN A 231 12.93 -1.70 -26.65
N LEU A 232 12.63 -2.53 -25.65
CA LEU A 232 13.20 -2.36 -24.31
C LEU A 232 14.72 -2.52 -24.40
N PRO A 233 15.52 -1.71 -23.66
CA PRO A 233 16.90 -2.09 -23.39
C PRO A 233 16.90 -3.50 -22.76
N GLN A 234 17.87 -4.32 -23.14
CA GLN A 234 17.92 -5.71 -22.70
C GLN A 234 17.78 -5.78 -21.18
N PRO A 235 17.01 -6.76 -20.65
CA PRO A 235 16.89 -6.93 -19.22
C PRO A 235 18.30 -7.04 -18.61
N ALA A 236 18.54 -6.28 -17.54
CA ALA A 236 19.61 -6.60 -16.62
C ALA A 236 19.51 -8.10 -16.32
N THR A 237 20.64 -8.79 -16.42
CA THR A 237 20.72 -10.23 -16.27
C THR A 237 19.95 -10.64 -15.01
N PRO A 238 19.01 -11.61 -15.09
CA PRO A 238 18.18 -11.94 -13.95
C PRO A 238 19.08 -12.24 -12.76
N MET A 239 18.87 -11.52 -11.65
CA MET A 239 19.49 -11.88 -10.37
C MET A 239 19.07 -13.33 -10.11
N ARG A 240 20.05 -14.23 -10.19
CA ARG A 240 19.83 -15.67 -10.07
C ARG A 240 19.25 -15.91 -8.69
N SER A 241 17.94 -16.13 -8.60
CA SER A 241 17.29 -16.57 -7.37
C SER A 241 17.92 -17.92 -7.01
N ARG A 242 18.79 -17.91 -5.99
CA ARG A 242 19.32 -19.15 -5.44
C ARG A 242 18.17 -19.83 -4.68
N PRO A 243 18.00 -21.15 -4.83
CA PRO A 243 16.87 -21.87 -4.24
C PRO A 243 16.76 -21.58 -2.75
N VAL A 244 15.54 -21.22 -2.33
CA VAL A 244 15.14 -21.14 -0.93
C VAL A 244 15.20 -22.57 -0.37
N ALA A 245 16.02 -22.78 0.65
CA ALA A 245 16.00 -24.03 1.39
C ALA A 245 14.60 -24.20 1.99
N LYS A 246 13.93 -25.30 1.63
CA LYS A 246 12.68 -25.70 2.28
C LYS A 246 13.00 -25.93 3.76
N SER A 247 12.54 -25.04 4.63
CA SER A 247 12.34 -25.38 6.04
C SER A 247 11.03 -26.16 6.10
N ASN A 248 11.13 -27.42 6.50
CA ASN A 248 9.95 -28.18 6.89
C ASN A 248 9.48 -27.61 8.23
N TRP A 249 8.33 -26.95 8.19
CA TRP A 249 7.45 -26.83 9.35
C TRP A 249 6.32 -27.84 9.16
#